data_AF-A0A5J5IEP1-F1
#
_entry.id   AF-A0A5J5IEP1-F1
#
_cell.length_a   1.000
_cell.length_b   1.000
_cell.length_c   1.000
_cell.angle_alpha   90.00
_cell.angle_beta   90.00
_cell.angle_gamma   90.00
#
_symmetry.space_group_name_H-M   'P 1'
#
loop_
_entity.id
_entity.type
_entity.pdbx_description
1 polymer ?
#
loop_
_entity_poly.entity_id
_entity_poly.type
_entity_poly.pdbx_seq_one_letter_code
_entity_poly.pdbx_strand_id
1 'polypeptide(L)'
;MKTLIAFLAFTVSAFSVNAQNNNGRSGIAGSIGAAVNYYYGPGDRNFGKFDNDRINGQLNGMLGLTIARDKNDRRTMLGGFGSFGINNAKTMVQIFDDQNYITLATNQNSSNNFYQLEGGVLISEIFRISTGVGRQIFDKQVISSSGVVNLNATSLKYNSTTVGFNFNVGAVALTLNCNFNYGLDYNKTVLNPSAGLMFRL
;
A
#
# COMPACT_ATOMS: atom_id res chain seq x y z
N MET A 1 20.62 14.20 13.55
CA MET A 1 19.50 13.79 12.67
C MET A 1 19.26 14.67 11.43
N LYS A 2 20.06 15.71 11.14
CA LYS A 2 19.88 16.56 9.94
C LYS A 2 20.72 16.13 8.72
N THR A 3 21.80 15.37 8.94
CA THR A 3 22.75 14.95 7.89
C THR A 3 22.34 13.66 7.14
N LEU A 4 21.43 12.86 7.70
CA LEU A 4 20.99 11.60 7.08
C LEU A 4 19.99 11.81 5.93
N ILE A 5 19.25 12.92 5.95
CA ILE A 5 18.21 13.24 4.95
C ILE A 5 18.85 13.74 3.64
N ALA A 6 19.97 14.45 3.71
CA ALA A 6 20.68 14.95 2.54
C ALA A 6 21.37 13.84 1.74
N PHE A 7 21.86 12.80 2.42
CA PHE A 7 22.55 11.68 1.76
C PHE A 7 21.59 10.77 0.98
N LEU A 8 20.34 10.61 1.47
CA LEU A 8 19.30 9.84 0.77
C LEU A 8 18.78 10.58 -0.48
N ALA A 9 18.75 11.92 -0.45
CA ALA A 9 18.35 12.73 -1.61
C ALA A 9 19.40 12.70 -2.75
N PHE A 10 20.70 12.61 -2.41
CA PHE A 10 21.79 12.63 -3.38
C PHE A 10 22.05 11.27 -4.05
N THR A 11 21.84 10.16 -3.34
CA THR A 11 22.01 8.82 -3.93
C THR A 11 20.86 8.47 -4.88
N VAL A 12 19.63 8.93 -4.58
CA VAL A 12 18.44 8.65 -5.40
C VAL A 12 18.43 9.45 -6.71
N SER A 13 19.02 10.65 -6.73
CA SER A 13 19.09 11.50 -7.93
C SER A 13 20.09 11.01 -8.98
N ALA A 14 21.12 10.24 -8.59
CA ALA A 14 22.10 9.69 -9.52
C ALA A 14 21.57 8.50 -10.34
N PHE A 15 20.59 7.75 -9.83
CA PHE A 15 19.99 6.63 -10.56
C PHE A 15 18.94 7.06 -11.60
N SER A 16 18.32 8.23 -11.42
CA SER A 16 17.23 8.72 -12.28
C SER A 16 17.71 9.25 -13.64
N VAL A 17 18.92 9.79 -13.73
CA VAL A 17 19.41 10.46 -14.96
C VAL A 17 19.85 9.47 -16.05
N ASN A 18 20.29 8.25 -15.67
CA ASN A 18 20.75 7.26 -16.65
C ASN A 18 19.63 6.32 -17.16
N ALA A 19 18.50 6.22 -16.47
CA ALA A 19 17.39 5.35 -16.88
C ALA A 19 16.48 5.97 -17.96
N GLN A 20 16.50 7.30 -18.12
CA GLN A 20 15.69 7.99 -19.12
C GLN A 20 16.28 8.00 -20.54
N ASN A 21 17.57 7.66 -20.73
CA ASN A 21 18.28 7.92 -21.98
C ASN A 21 18.51 6.68 -22.89
N ASN A 22 17.96 5.51 -22.55
CA ASN A 22 18.12 4.32 -23.37
C ASN A 22 16.87 4.03 -24.21
N ASN A 23 16.99 4.31 -25.51
CA ASN A 23 16.10 3.93 -26.62
C ASN A 23 16.02 2.39 -26.86
N GLY A 24 16.10 1.58 -25.79
CA GLY A 24 16.12 0.12 -25.82
C GLY A 24 14.79 -0.53 -25.46
N ARG A 25 14.45 -1.60 -26.17
CA ARG A 25 13.19 -2.37 -26.22
C ARG A 25 12.65 -2.97 -24.89
N SER A 26 13.29 -2.77 -23.75
CA SER A 26 12.78 -3.16 -22.43
C SER A 26 13.60 -2.43 -21.37
N GLY A 27 12.96 -1.72 -20.45
CA GLY A 27 13.62 -0.97 -19.39
C GLY A 27 13.05 -1.35 -18.03
N ILE A 28 13.92 -1.39 -17.03
CA ILE A 28 13.53 -1.44 -15.62
C ILE A 28 13.08 -0.03 -15.22
N ALA A 29 11.96 0.08 -14.53
CA ALA A 29 11.51 1.33 -13.94
C ALA A 29 11.19 1.12 -12.46
N GLY A 30 11.68 2.04 -11.63
CA GLY A 30 11.45 2.05 -10.19
C GLY A 30 10.62 3.26 -9.80
N SER A 31 9.89 3.16 -8.71
CA SER A 31 9.41 4.36 -8.03
C SER A 31 9.22 4.12 -6.54
N ILE A 32 9.35 5.19 -5.76
CA ILE A 32 9.16 5.17 -4.31
C ILE A 32 8.50 6.46 -3.88
N GLY A 33 7.63 6.41 -2.89
CA GLY A 33 7.08 7.63 -2.34
C GLY A 33 6.10 7.45 -1.20
N ALA A 34 5.64 8.58 -0.68
CA ALA A 34 4.74 8.62 0.45
C ALA A 34 3.29 8.70 -0.02
N ALA A 35 2.41 8.05 0.71
CA ALA A 35 0.98 8.11 0.52
C ALA A 35 0.26 8.18 1.86
N VAL A 36 -0.99 8.63 1.81
CA VAL A 36 -1.95 8.48 2.89
C VAL A 36 -3.00 7.48 2.44
N ASN A 37 -3.41 6.59 3.35
CA ASN A 37 -4.59 5.77 3.15
C ASN A 37 -5.69 6.15 4.13
N TYR A 38 -6.92 5.84 3.74
CA TYR A 38 -8.10 6.00 4.55
C TYR A 38 -8.73 4.63 4.77
N TYR A 39 -8.89 4.23 6.03
CA TYR A 39 -9.58 3.01 6.37
C TYR A 39 -11.09 3.18 6.16
N TYR A 40 -11.62 2.58 5.09
CA TYR A 40 -13.06 2.64 4.81
C TYR A 40 -13.83 1.57 5.58
N GLY A 41 -13.22 0.39 5.77
CA GLY A 41 -13.84 -0.77 6.39
C GLY A 41 -14.60 -1.66 5.40
N PRO A 42 -15.41 -2.61 5.89
CA PRO A 42 -16.26 -3.46 5.07
C PRO A 42 -17.37 -2.61 4.46
N GLY A 43 -17.42 -2.59 3.13
CA GLY A 43 -18.18 -1.62 2.35
C GLY A 43 -19.70 -1.64 2.58
N ASP A 44 -20.15 -0.96 3.63
CA ASP A 44 -21.55 -0.62 3.90
C ASP A 44 -21.68 0.51 4.96
N ARG A 45 -20.93 1.60 4.80
CA ARG A 45 -21.05 2.79 5.66
C ARG A 45 -21.37 4.01 4.81
N ASN A 46 -22.32 4.81 5.26
CA ASN A 46 -22.78 6.05 4.63
C ASN A 46 -21.62 6.86 4.03
N PHE A 47 -21.60 7.01 2.70
CA PHE A 47 -20.56 7.68 1.90
C PHE A 47 -20.29 9.16 2.27
N GLY A 48 -21.04 9.75 3.22
CA GLY A 48 -21.04 11.18 3.51
C GLY A 48 -20.23 11.64 4.72
N LYS A 49 -19.63 10.74 5.53
CA LYS A 49 -18.87 11.15 6.73
C LYS A 49 -17.40 10.76 6.63
N PHE A 50 -16.58 11.75 6.28
CA PHE A 50 -15.14 11.67 6.36
C PHE A 50 -14.70 11.79 7.82
N ASP A 51 -13.87 10.86 8.27
CA ASP A 51 -13.33 10.83 9.64
C ASP A 51 -11.80 10.87 9.61
N ASN A 52 -11.22 11.99 10.06
CA ASN A 52 -9.77 12.20 10.09
C ASN A 52 -9.04 11.11 10.89
N ASP A 53 -9.72 10.47 11.84
CA ASP A 53 -9.18 9.41 12.66
C ASP A 53 -8.94 8.09 11.92
N ARG A 54 -9.34 8.01 10.65
CA ARG A 54 -9.14 6.82 9.79
C ARG A 54 -8.02 6.99 8.78
N ILE A 55 -7.32 8.14 8.83
CA ILE A 55 -6.19 8.43 7.95
C ILE A 55 -4.91 7.82 8.55
N ASN A 56 -4.14 7.14 7.70
CA ASN A 56 -2.89 6.50 8.07
C ASN A 56 -1.80 6.83 7.04
N GLY A 57 -0.55 6.88 7.50
CA GLY A 57 0.61 7.13 6.64
C GLY A 57 1.18 5.83 6.07
N GLN A 58 1.61 5.86 4.81
CA GLN A 58 2.30 4.74 4.17
C GLN A 58 3.39 5.20 3.19
N LEU A 59 4.29 4.28 2.89
CA LEU A 59 5.32 4.36 1.88
C LEU A 59 5.05 3.27 0.84
N ASN A 60 5.01 3.68 -0.42
CA ASN A 60 4.79 2.82 -1.57
C ASN A 60 6.09 2.68 -2.35
N GLY A 61 6.33 1.47 -2.86
CA GLY A 61 7.41 1.15 -3.78
C GLY A 61 6.88 0.38 -4.97
N MET A 62 7.48 0.60 -6.14
CA MET A 62 7.24 -0.17 -7.35
C MET A 62 8.58 -0.48 -8.01
N LEU A 63 8.71 -1.70 -8.51
CA LEU A 63 9.76 -2.09 -9.43
C LEU A 63 9.14 -2.89 -10.56
N GLY A 64 9.33 -2.48 -11.80
CA GLY A 64 8.73 -3.17 -12.94
C GLY A 64 9.60 -3.19 -14.19
N LEU A 65 9.28 -4.14 -15.05
CA LEU A 65 9.86 -4.37 -16.36
C LEU A 65 8.90 -3.89 -17.43
N THR A 66 9.37 -3.01 -18.31
CA THR A 66 8.59 -2.54 -19.46
C THR A 66 8.44 -3.68 -20.48
N ILE A 67 7.20 -4.07 -20.76
CA ILE A 67 6.87 -5.13 -21.71
C ILE A 67 6.29 -4.62 -23.03
N ALA A 68 5.71 -3.41 -23.03
CA ALA A 68 5.21 -2.78 -24.24
C ALA A 68 5.30 -1.26 -24.14
N ARG A 69 5.31 -0.58 -25.28
CA ARG A 69 5.20 0.87 -25.38
C ARG A 69 4.09 1.24 -26.35
N ASP A 70 3.29 2.24 -25.99
CA ASP A 70 2.29 2.80 -26.88
C ASP A 70 2.86 3.88 -27.81
N LYS A 71 2.04 4.41 -28.71
CA LYS A 71 2.44 5.44 -29.69
C LYS A 71 2.84 6.78 -29.05
N ASN A 72 2.49 7.00 -27.78
CA ASN A 72 2.82 8.19 -27.00
C ASN A 72 4.01 7.93 -26.05
N ASP A 73 4.80 6.88 -26.31
CA ASP A 73 5.91 6.40 -25.50
C ASP A 73 5.54 6.00 -24.06
N ARG A 74 4.25 5.77 -23.78
CA ARG A 74 3.82 5.26 -22.47
C ARG A 74 4.12 3.78 -22.37
N ARG A 75 4.65 3.38 -21.23
CA ARG A 75 5.13 2.03 -20.95
C ARG A 75 4.04 1.19 -20.28
N THR A 76 3.78 0.00 -20.80
CA THR A 76 3.09 -1.06 -20.04
C THR A 76 4.13 -1.92 -19.35
N MET A 77 3.96 -2.13 -18.05
CA MET A 77 4.95 -2.78 -17.21
C MET A 77 4.35 -3.96 -16.45
N LEU A 78 5.12 -5.04 -16.31
CA LEU A 78 4.92 -6.05 -15.27
C LEU A 78 5.77 -5.68 -14.07
N GLY A 79 5.21 -5.64 -12.87
CA GLY A 79 5.94 -5.15 -11.71
C GLY A 79 5.52 -5.75 -10.38
N GLY A 80 6.44 -5.64 -9.43
CA GLY A 80 6.18 -5.79 -8.02
C GLY A 80 5.85 -4.44 -7.40
N PHE A 81 4.89 -4.45 -6.48
CA PHE A 81 4.42 -3.29 -5.75
C PHE A 81 4.46 -3.60 -4.26
N GLY A 82 5.13 -2.74 -3.49
CA GLY A 82 5.23 -2.87 -2.05
C GLY A 82 4.58 -1.69 -1.35
N SER A 83 3.93 -1.94 -0.23
CA SER A 83 3.44 -0.89 0.67
C SER A 83 3.86 -1.20 2.10
N PHE A 84 4.33 -0.19 2.81
CA PHE A 84 4.59 -0.24 4.25
C PHE A 84 3.90 0.95 4.90
N GLY A 85 3.15 0.75 5.98
CA GLY A 85 2.53 1.88 6.68
C GLY A 85 2.21 1.58 8.12
N ILE A 86 1.74 2.62 8.80
CA ILE A 86 1.42 2.58 10.22
C ILE A 86 -0.03 2.98 10.38
N ASN A 87 -0.84 2.09 10.91
CA ASN A 87 -2.23 2.40 11.24
C ASN A 87 -2.27 3.11 12.60
N ASN A 88 -3.13 4.11 12.75
CA ASN A 88 -3.34 4.76 14.04
C ASN A 88 -4.21 3.86 14.97
N ALA A 89 -4.27 4.21 16.26
CA ALA A 89 -5.00 3.42 17.26
C ALA A 89 -6.51 3.31 16.99
N LYS A 90 -7.14 4.35 16.43
CA LYS A 90 -8.57 4.35 16.12
C LYS A 90 -8.88 3.47 14.92
N THR A 91 -8.06 3.54 13.87
CA THR A 91 -8.09 2.60 12.74
C THR A 91 -7.98 1.15 13.21
N MET A 92 -7.13 0.86 14.22
CA MET A 92 -7.03 -0.50 14.78
C MET A 92 -8.31 -0.99 15.40
N VAL A 93 -8.86 -0.23 16.34
CA VAL A 93 -10.11 -0.59 17.00
C VAL A 93 -11.18 -0.85 15.94
N GLN A 94 -11.24 0.02 14.93
CA GLN A 94 -12.19 -0.14 13.84
C GLN A 94 -11.97 -1.42 13.01
N ILE A 95 -10.72 -1.78 12.68
CA ILE A 95 -10.40 -3.04 11.99
C ILE A 95 -10.90 -4.23 12.82
N PHE A 96 -10.61 -4.25 14.11
CA PHE A 96 -10.96 -5.38 14.97
C PHE A 96 -12.47 -5.51 15.14
N ASP A 97 -13.16 -4.40 15.36
CA ASP A 97 -14.62 -4.35 15.44
C ASP A 97 -15.26 -4.82 14.14
N ASP A 98 -14.78 -4.31 13.00
CA ASP A 98 -15.34 -4.64 11.68
C ASP A 98 -15.12 -6.11 11.32
N GLN A 99 -14.02 -6.71 11.76
CA GLN A 99 -13.70 -8.11 11.58
C GLN A 99 -14.29 -9.04 12.66
N ASN A 100 -15.04 -8.49 13.63
CA ASN A 100 -15.65 -9.21 14.76
C ASN A 100 -14.64 -9.90 15.71
N TYR A 101 -13.51 -9.25 16.03
CA TYR A 101 -12.53 -9.78 16.99
C TYR A 101 -12.76 -9.27 18.43
N ILE A 102 -12.41 -10.08 19.43
CA ILE A 102 -12.61 -9.74 20.86
C ILE A 102 -11.29 -9.24 21.46
N THR A 103 -11.21 -7.95 21.73
CA THR A 103 -10.03 -7.30 22.30
C THR A 103 -9.99 -7.48 23.82
N LEU A 104 -9.10 -8.33 24.36
CA LEU A 104 -9.01 -8.60 25.82
C LEU A 104 -8.05 -7.68 26.58
N ALA A 105 -7.16 -6.97 25.88
CA ALA A 105 -6.44 -5.81 26.39
C ALA A 105 -5.73 -5.14 25.20
N THR A 106 -6.17 -3.95 24.81
CA THR A 106 -5.42 -3.15 23.85
C THR A 106 -4.28 -2.48 24.61
N ASN A 107 -3.11 -3.11 24.69
CA ASN A 107 -1.92 -2.35 25.02
C ASN A 107 -1.64 -1.46 23.80
N GLN A 108 -2.12 -0.21 23.82
CA GLN A 108 -2.14 0.69 22.66
C GLN A 108 -0.77 1.35 22.38
N ASN A 109 0.29 0.91 23.06
CA ASN A 109 1.58 1.59 23.07
C ASN A 109 2.64 0.98 22.15
N SER A 110 2.33 -0.04 21.34
CA SER A 110 3.37 -0.69 20.53
C SER A 110 2.91 -1.13 19.13
N SER A 111 3.81 -0.88 18.18
CA SER A 111 3.89 -1.32 16.78
C SER A 111 2.57 -1.73 16.11
N ASN A 112 2.00 -0.83 15.30
CA ASN A 112 0.90 -1.16 14.40
C ASN A 112 1.26 -0.89 12.95
N ASN A 113 1.97 -1.85 12.39
CA ASN A 113 2.55 -1.73 11.06
C ASN A 113 1.85 -2.70 10.12
N PHE A 114 1.59 -2.26 8.89
CA PHE A 114 1.18 -3.14 7.82
C PHE A 114 2.22 -3.18 6.72
N TYR A 115 2.32 -4.35 6.08
CA TYR A 115 3.19 -4.63 4.95
C TYR A 115 2.35 -5.29 3.88
N GLN A 116 2.52 -4.87 2.63
CA GLN A 116 1.87 -5.48 1.47
C GLN A 116 2.90 -5.69 0.38
N LEU A 117 2.81 -6.84 -0.28
CA LEU A 117 3.58 -7.15 -1.48
C LEU A 117 2.64 -7.74 -2.52
N GLU A 118 2.59 -7.09 -3.68
CA GLU A 118 1.73 -7.46 -4.80
C GLU A 118 2.54 -7.57 -6.09
N GLY A 119 2.12 -8.48 -6.96
CA GLY A 119 2.55 -8.55 -8.36
C GLY A 119 1.42 -8.08 -9.26
N GLY A 120 1.74 -7.40 -10.36
CA GLY A 120 0.70 -6.95 -11.27
C GLY A 120 1.20 -6.23 -12.50
N VAL A 121 0.28 -5.51 -13.13
CA VAL A 121 0.50 -4.78 -14.37
C VAL A 121 0.21 -3.30 -14.15
N LEU A 122 1.07 -2.45 -14.71
CA LEU A 122 0.82 -1.03 -14.90
C LEU A 122 0.66 -0.75 -16.40
N ILE A 123 -0.55 -0.49 -16.84
CA ILE A 123 -0.91 -0.29 -18.24
C ILE A 123 -0.73 1.17 -18.62
N SER A 124 0.04 1.43 -19.68
CA SER A 124 0.33 2.78 -20.19
C SER A 124 0.84 3.75 -19.11
N GLU A 125 1.57 3.24 -18.12
CA GLU A 125 2.03 3.95 -16.91
C GLU A 125 0.95 4.66 -16.09
N ILE A 126 -0.33 4.37 -16.37
CA ILE A 126 -1.47 5.05 -15.77
C ILE A 126 -2.26 4.08 -14.92
N PHE A 127 -2.68 2.95 -15.46
CA PHE A 127 -3.66 2.11 -14.77
C PHE A 127 -2.99 0.88 -14.16
N ARG A 128 -3.07 0.76 -12.84
CA ARG A 128 -2.53 -0.34 -12.06
C ARG A 128 -3.62 -1.35 -11.74
N ILE A 129 -3.33 -2.62 -11.99
CA ILE A 129 -4.01 -3.76 -11.34
C ILE A 129 -2.93 -4.68 -10.78
N SER A 130 -3.00 -4.97 -9.49
CA SER A 130 -2.06 -5.88 -8.84
C SER A 130 -2.74 -6.68 -7.73
N THR A 131 -2.17 -7.85 -7.43
CA THR A 131 -2.66 -8.73 -6.37
C THR A 131 -1.50 -9.39 -5.63
N GLY A 132 -1.73 -9.80 -4.39
CA GLY A 132 -0.73 -10.44 -3.56
C GLY A 132 -1.19 -10.60 -2.14
N VAL A 133 -0.28 -10.38 -1.21
CA VAL A 133 -0.48 -10.68 0.21
C VAL A 133 -0.07 -9.50 1.07
N GLY A 134 -0.73 -9.38 2.21
CA GLY A 134 -0.38 -8.42 3.23
C GLY A 134 -0.42 -9.01 4.63
N ARG A 135 0.27 -8.33 5.52
CA ARG A 135 0.32 -8.65 6.94
C ARG A 135 0.28 -7.37 7.75
N GLN A 136 -0.59 -7.34 8.74
CA GLN A 136 -0.64 -6.32 9.77
C GLN A 136 -0.12 -6.93 11.07
N ILE A 137 0.80 -6.25 11.73
CA ILE A 137 1.43 -6.68 12.98
C ILE A 137 0.97 -5.74 14.09
N PHE A 138 0.60 -6.32 15.23
CA PHE A 138 0.11 -5.61 16.40
C PHE A 138 0.44 -6.38 17.69
N ASP A 139 0.30 -5.70 18.82
CA ASP A 139 0.45 -6.32 20.13
C ASP A 139 -0.65 -7.36 20.41
N LYS A 140 -0.27 -8.44 21.11
CA LYS A 140 -1.13 -9.60 21.42
C LYS A 140 -2.61 -9.25 21.60
N GLN A 141 -3.45 -9.80 20.74
CA GLN A 141 -4.91 -9.75 20.81
C GLN A 141 -5.53 -11.15 20.77
N VAL A 142 -6.76 -11.25 21.27
CA VAL A 142 -7.56 -12.46 21.14
C VAL A 142 -8.39 -12.37 19.86
N ILE A 143 -8.20 -13.35 18.99
CA ILE A 143 -8.85 -13.40 17.69
C ILE A 143 -9.69 -14.66 17.64
N SER A 144 -10.99 -14.49 17.37
CA SER A 144 -11.86 -15.58 16.99
C SER A 144 -12.11 -15.49 15.49
N SER A 145 -11.79 -16.56 14.75
CA SER A 145 -12.14 -16.68 13.34
C SER A 145 -12.68 -18.08 13.10
N SER A 146 -13.88 -18.16 12.50
CA SER A 146 -14.47 -19.41 11.99
C SER A 146 -14.46 -20.59 13.00
N GLY A 147 -14.75 -20.31 14.28
CA GLY A 147 -14.79 -21.32 15.35
C GLY A 147 -13.44 -21.64 16.02
N VAL A 148 -12.33 -21.07 15.55
CA VAL A 148 -11.01 -21.18 16.16
C VAL A 148 -10.71 -19.91 16.96
N VAL A 149 -10.32 -20.07 18.23
CA VAL A 149 -9.94 -18.97 19.12
C VAL A 149 -8.42 -18.96 19.30
N ASN A 150 -7.76 -17.92 18.80
CA ASN A 150 -6.35 -17.65 19.07
C ASN A 150 -6.24 -16.60 20.19
N LEU A 151 -5.75 -17.05 21.36
CA LEU A 151 -5.63 -16.21 22.55
C LEU A 151 -4.40 -15.28 22.56
N ASN A 152 -3.51 -15.38 21.57
CA ASN A 152 -2.24 -14.65 21.54
C ASN A 152 -1.84 -14.21 20.12
N ALA A 153 -2.80 -13.76 19.31
CA ALA A 153 -2.51 -13.34 17.95
C ALA A 153 -1.72 -12.02 17.93
N THR A 154 -0.67 -11.96 17.12
CA THR A 154 0.20 -10.77 16.96
C THR A 154 0.20 -10.25 15.53
N SER A 155 -0.58 -10.86 14.65
CA SER A 155 -0.73 -10.39 13.29
C SER A 155 -2.02 -10.87 12.63
N LEU A 156 -2.48 -10.10 11.66
CA LEU A 156 -3.52 -10.46 10.71
C LEU A 156 -2.90 -10.54 9.32
N LYS A 157 -3.08 -11.66 8.64
CA LYS A 157 -2.72 -11.88 7.25
C LYS A 157 -3.97 -11.70 6.40
N TYR A 158 -3.78 -11.20 5.19
CA TYR A 158 -4.85 -11.01 4.23
C TYR A 158 -4.31 -11.12 2.80
N ASN A 159 -5.17 -11.47 1.86
CA ASN A 159 -4.91 -11.23 0.45
C ASN A 159 -5.16 -9.76 0.14
N SER A 160 -4.39 -9.23 -0.80
CA SER A 160 -4.39 -7.82 -1.16
C SER A 160 -4.61 -7.72 -2.67
N THR A 161 -5.57 -6.91 -3.10
CA THR A 161 -5.76 -6.57 -4.51
C THR A 161 -5.88 -5.07 -4.63
N THR A 162 -5.13 -4.47 -5.55
CA THR A 162 -5.12 -3.02 -5.75
C THR A 162 -5.50 -2.67 -7.17
N VAL A 163 -6.46 -1.74 -7.28
CA VAL A 163 -6.79 -1.05 -8.53
C VAL A 163 -6.39 0.41 -8.36
N GLY A 164 -5.65 0.98 -9.30
CA GLY A 164 -5.12 2.32 -9.12
C GLY A 164 -4.81 3.09 -10.39
N PHE A 165 -4.58 4.38 -10.21
CA PHE A 165 -4.25 5.35 -11.25
C PHE A 165 -2.99 6.12 -10.88
N ASN A 166 -2.07 6.23 -11.83
CA ASN A 166 -0.82 6.97 -11.75
C ASN A 166 -0.86 8.11 -12.76
N PHE A 167 -0.83 9.34 -12.27
CA PHE A 167 -0.76 10.54 -13.09
C PHE A 167 0.66 11.09 -13.06
N ASN A 168 1.42 10.77 -14.10
CA ASN A 168 2.82 11.15 -14.21
C ASN A 168 2.97 12.63 -14.58
N VAL A 169 3.66 13.40 -13.74
CA VAL A 169 4.04 14.81 -13.94
C VAL A 169 5.57 14.92 -13.79
N GLY A 170 6.27 14.70 -14.90
CA GLY A 170 7.74 14.68 -14.93
C GLY A 170 8.32 13.54 -14.09
N ALA A 171 9.13 13.90 -13.10
CA ALA A 171 9.80 12.96 -12.18
C ALA A 171 8.92 12.48 -11.01
N VAL A 172 7.70 13.04 -10.87
CA VAL A 172 6.76 12.68 -9.80
C VAL A 172 5.49 12.12 -10.42
N ALA A 173 4.88 11.13 -9.78
CA ALA A 173 3.57 10.60 -10.12
C ALA A 173 2.61 10.79 -8.95
N LEU A 174 1.45 11.39 -9.20
CA LEU A 174 0.33 11.33 -8.27
C LEU A 174 -0.34 9.96 -8.41
N THR A 175 -0.43 9.21 -7.33
CA THR A 175 -1.04 7.88 -7.31
C THR A 175 -2.34 7.90 -6.53
N LEU A 176 -3.41 7.39 -7.12
CA LEU A 176 -4.70 7.14 -6.48
C LEU A 176 -4.97 5.64 -6.55
N ASN A 177 -4.97 4.95 -5.41
CA ASN A 177 -5.18 3.51 -5.36
C ASN A 177 -6.37 3.16 -4.48
N CYS A 178 -7.11 2.12 -4.84
CA CYS A 178 -8.07 1.46 -3.97
C CYS A 178 -7.58 0.04 -3.71
N ASN A 179 -7.25 -0.23 -2.46
CA ASN A 179 -6.75 -1.53 -2.01
C ASN A 179 -7.87 -2.31 -1.31
N PHE A 180 -8.03 -3.57 -1.70
CA PHE A 180 -9.01 -4.52 -1.18
C PHE A 180 -8.26 -5.58 -0.37
N ASN A 181 -8.51 -5.61 0.94
CA ASN A 181 -7.93 -6.59 1.85
C ASN A 181 -8.98 -7.64 2.23
N TYR A 182 -8.71 -8.92 1.98
CA TYR A 182 -9.72 -9.97 2.15
C TYR A 182 -9.12 -11.35 2.44
N GLY A 183 -9.93 -12.21 3.07
CA GLY A 183 -9.58 -13.61 3.33
C GLY A 183 -8.43 -13.80 4.32
N LEU A 184 -7.92 -15.04 4.40
CA LEU A 184 -6.99 -15.50 5.44
C LEU A 184 -7.54 -15.21 6.83
N ASP A 185 -6.99 -14.22 7.54
CA ASP A 185 -7.49 -13.87 8.86
C ASP A 185 -8.70 -12.93 8.78
N TYR A 186 -8.87 -12.17 7.68
CA TYR A 186 -9.97 -11.22 7.49
C TYR A 186 -11.30 -11.95 7.19
N ASN A 187 -12.27 -11.78 8.09
CA ASN A 187 -13.65 -12.27 7.95
C ASN A 187 -14.47 -11.46 6.93
N LYS A 188 -14.17 -10.17 6.75
CA LYS A 188 -14.84 -9.28 5.79
C LYS A 188 -13.83 -8.55 4.93
N THR A 189 -14.15 -8.35 3.64
CA THR A 189 -13.34 -7.53 2.74
C THR A 189 -13.32 -6.08 3.20
N VAL A 190 -12.14 -5.51 3.38
CA VAL A 190 -11.92 -4.11 3.75
C VAL A 190 -11.44 -3.33 2.54
N LEU A 191 -11.96 -2.11 2.37
CA LEU A 191 -11.47 -1.16 1.39
C LEU A 191 -10.54 -0.12 2.05
N ASN A 192 -9.42 0.14 1.40
CA ASN A 192 -8.43 1.14 1.82
C ASN A 192 -8.03 2.01 0.61
N PRO A 193 -8.83 3.04 0.27
CA PRO A 193 -8.41 4.06 -0.68
C PRO A 193 -7.16 4.79 -0.17
N SER A 194 -6.26 5.13 -1.09
CA SER A 194 -5.02 5.85 -0.79
C SER A 194 -4.66 6.83 -1.91
N ALA A 195 -4.02 7.92 -1.51
CA ALA A 195 -3.50 8.95 -2.40
C ALA A 195 -2.06 9.29 -2.00
N GLY A 196 -1.16 9.48 -2.97
CA GLY A 196 0.24 9.73 -2.67
C GLY A 196 1.05 10.25 -3.85
N LEU A 197 2.30 10.57 -3.57
CA LEU A 197 3.27 11.04 -4.55
C LEU A 197 4.41 10.05 -4.63
N MET A 198 4.72 9.55 -5.83
CA MET A 198 5.82 8.63 -6.09
C MET A 198 6.88 9.30 -6.96
N PHE A 199 8.14 9.27 -6.51
CA PHE A 199 9.29 9.66 -7.31
C PHE A 199 9.67 8.54 -8.26
N ARG A 200 9.84 8.88 -9.53
CA ARG A 200 10.21 7.94 -10.60
C ARG A 200 11.74 7.86 -10.67
N LEU A 201 12.25 6.63 -10.66
CA LEU A 201 13.68 6.27 -10.72
C LEU A 201 14.02 5.68 -12.07
#